data_AF-A0A368KNE1-F1
#
_entry.id   AF-A0A368KNE1-F1
#
_cell.length_a   1.000
_cell.length_b   1.000
_cell.length_c   1.000
_cell.angle_alpha   90.00
_cell.angle_beta   90.00
_cell.angle_gamma   90.00
#
_symmetry.space_group_name_H-M   'P 1'
#
loop_
_entity.id
_entity.type
_entity.pdbx_description
1 polymer ?
#
loop_
_entity_poly.entity_id
_entity_poly.type
_entity_poly.pdbx_seq_one_letter_code
_entity_poly.pdbx_strand_id
1 'polypeptide(L)'
;MFNRFMEWLVDGIRLRLVGPTLLQDIELVPLGVTNADATRLYGQCVEDEIGEEFPESRCYSYEPTEYHRIDVWEWKSTVHAVVYFSAIGDPELDLKTIRDAYGENQDWITINEGYNYRRVDGNVQLWCSAMPAIGVGTEEYMRAKAQFEQATKNDMTEPNDARESPD
;
A
#
# COMPACT_ATOMS: atom_id res chain seq x y z
N MET A 1 6.12 29.18 -18.05
CA MET A 1 7.55 28.81 -17.99
C MET A 1 8.23 29.30 -16.70
N PHE A 2 7.90 30.49 -16.18
CA PHE A 2 8.47 31.03 -14.93
C PHE A 2 8.09 30.24 -13.65
N ASN A 3 6.88 29.68 -13.57
CA ASN A 3 6.42 28.91 -12.40
C ASN A 3 7.22 27.63 -12.13
N ARG A 4 7.43 26.81 -13.16
CA ARG A 4 8.17 25.53 -13.03
C ARG A 4 9.60 25.68 -12.56
N PHE A 5 10.26 26.79 -12.92
CA PHE A 5 11.62 27.08 -12.47
C PHE A 5 11.66 27.43 -10.98
N MET A 6 10.68 28.21 -10.51
CA MET A 6 10.58 28.56 -9.08
C MET A 6 10.18 27.35 -8.23
N GLU A 7 9.26 26.50 -8.70
CA GLU A 7 8.89 25.24 -8.05
C GLU A 7 10.11 24.34 -7.87
N TRP A 8 10.87 24.11 -8.95
CA TRP A 8 12.11 23.31 -8.89
C TRP A 8 13.16 23.87 -7.92
N LEU A 9 13.32 25.19 -7.88
CA LEU A 9 14.26 25.85 -6.98
C LEU A 9 13.83 25.73 -5.51
N VAL A 10 12.53 25.89 -5.24
CA VAL A 10 11.96 25.72 -3.89
C VAL A 10 12.09 24.27 -3.43
N ASP A 11 11.78 23.29 -4.28
CA ASP A 11 11.93 21.87 -3.97
C ASP A 11 13.38 21.49 -3.70
N GLY A 12 14.31 21.99 -4.53
CA GLY A 12 15.74 21.77 -4.32
C GLY A 12 16.25 22.35 -3.00
N ILE A 13 15.73 23.50 -2.57
CA ILE A 13 16.05 24.09 -1.27
C ILE A 13 15.44 23.27 -0.13
N ARG A 14 14.17 22.85 -0.24
CA ARG A 14 13.50 22.02 0.79
C ARG A 14 14.24 20.70 0.98
N LEU A 15 14.52 19.97 -0.10
CA LEU A 15 15.23 18.69 -0.04
C LEU A 15 16.60 18.82 0.62
N ARG A 16 17.29 19.96 0.40
CA ARG A 16 18.60 20.22 1.00
C ARG A 16 18.55 20.62 2.48
N LEU A 17 17.50 21.33 2.91
CA LEU A 17 17.38 21.86 4.26
C LEU A 17 16.63 20.94 5.23
N VAL A 18 15.65 20.19 4.72
CA VAL A 18 14.71 19.38 5.51
C VAL A 18 14.82 17.90 5.17
N GLY A 19 15.20 17.55 3.93
CA GLY A 19 15.23 16.18 3.45
C GLY A 19 13.95 15.73 2.73
N PRO A 20 13.90 14.48 2.25
CA PRO A 20 12.76 13.93 1.51
C PRO A 20 11.66 13.52 2.50
N THR A 21 10.83 14.48 2.89
CA THR A 21 9.74 14.25 3.87
C THR A 21 8.38 13.99 3.24
N LEU A 22 8.23 14.28 1.93
CA LEU A 22 7.00 14.08 1.20
C LEU A 22 7.11 12.81 0.35
N LEU A 23 5.97 12.16 0.12
CA LEU A 23 5.95 10.90 -0.62
C LEU A 23 6.35 11.06 -2.08
N GLN A 24 6.12 12.24 -2.67
CA GLN A 24 6.59 12.60 -4.02
C GLN A 24 8.11 12.66 -4.15
N ASP A 25 8.86 12.68 -3.04
CA ASP A 25 10.33 12.75 -3.04
C ASP A 25 11.00 11.39 -3.22
N ILE A 26 10.24 10.31 -3.12
CA ILE A 26 10.72 8.94 -3.30
C ILE A 26 10.05 8.30 -4.51
N GLU A 27 10.77 7.41 -5.18
CA GLU A 27 10.18 6.60 -6.25
C GLU A 27 9.16 5.61 -5.65
N LEU A 28 8.08 5.34 -6.37
CA LEU A 28 6.99 4.45 -5.93
C LEU A 28 7.08 3.11 -6.67
N VAL A 29 6.94 2.00 -5.95
CA VAL A 29 6.99 0.64 -6.53
C VAL A 29 5.70 0.36 -7.31
N PRO A 30 5.75 0.09 -8.62
CA PRO A 30 4.54 -0.25 -9.37
C PRO A 30 3.92 -1.57 -8.90
N LEU A 31 2.61 -1.75 -9.07
CA LEU A 31 1.98 -3.06 -8.86
C LEU A 31 2.34 -4.03 -9.98
N GLY A 32 2.32 -5.33 -9.70
CA GLY A 32 2.61 -6.40 -10.67
C GLY A 32 4.09 -6.62 -10.98
N VAL A 33 5.00 -5.84 -10.39
CA VAL A 33 6.45 -6.06 -10.46
C VAL A 33 6.88 -7.11 -9.43
N THR A 34 8.16 -7.48 -9.41
CA THR A 34 8.68 -8.44 -8.42
C THR A 34 9.23 -7.73 -7.18
N ASN A 35 9.37 -8.42 -6.05
CA ASN A 35 10.07 -7.84 -4.89
C ASN A 35 11.55 -7.49 -5.17
N ALA A 36 12.16 -8.13 -6.18
CA ALA A 36 13.50 -7.76 -6.63
C ALA A 36 13.56 -6.35 -7.24
N ASP A 37 12.46 -5.89 -7.85
CA ASP A 37 12.34 -4.52 -8.35
C ASP A 37 12.24 -3.51 -7.20
N ALA A 38 11.46 -3.81 -6.15
CA ALA A 38 11.39 -3.01 -4.93
C ALA A 38 12.76 -2.92 -4.23
N THR A 39 13.47 -4.05 -4.14
CA THR A 39 14.82 -4.12 -3.55
C THR A 39 15.84 -3.30 -4.34
N ARG A 40 15.72 -3.26 -5.68
CA ARG A 40 16.57 -2.40 -6.51
C ARG A 40 16.31 -0.92 -6.26
N LEU A 41 15.07 -0.56 -5.96
CA LEU A 41 14.62 0.81 -5.75
C LEU A 41 14.99 1.33 -4.36
N TYR A 42 14.72 0.55 -3.32
CA TYR A 42 14.84 0.97 -1.92
C TYR A 42 16.06 0.42 -1.20
N GLY A 43 16.81 -0.49 -1.82
CA GLY A 43 17.89 -1.21 -1.17
C GLY A 43 17.38 -2.47 -0.46
N GLN A 44 18.19 -2.99 0.48
CA GLN A 44 17.85 -4.21 1.20
C GLN A 44 16.66 -3.96 2.15
N CYS A 45 15.71 -4.91 2.20
CA CYS A 45 14.61 -4.85 3.17
C CYS A 45 15.14 -4.96 4.60
N VAL A 46 14.50 -4.25 5.52
CA VAL A 46 14.86 -4.27 6.95
C VAL A 46 14.17 -5.41 7.68
N GLU A 47 12.97 -5.80 7.21
CA GLU A 47 12.17 -6.88 7.77
C GLU A 47 11.45 -7.62 6.63
N ASP A 48 11.22 -8.92 6.82
CA ASP A 48 10.31 -9.70 5.99
C ASP A 48 9.52 -10.70 6.85
N GLU A 49 8.22 -10.78 6.60
CA GLU A 49 7.31 -11.61 7.38
C GLU A 49 6.24 -12.27 6.51
N ILE A 50 5.79 -13.45 6.92
CA ILE A 50 4.62 -14.09 6.30
C ILE A 50 3.38 -13.33 6.80
N GLY A 51 2.45 -13.01 5.90
CA GLY A 51 1.24 -12.29 6.26
C GLY A 51 0.39 -13.06 7.26
N GLU A 52 0.16 -12.48 8.45
CA GLU A 52 -0.64 -13.13 9.49
C GLU A 52 -2.10 -13.35 9.06
N GLU A 53 -2.72 -12.33 8.46
CA GLU A 53 -4.10 -12.37 7.98
C GLU A 53 -4.25 -13.10 6.64
N PHE A 54 -3.15 -13.25 5.89
CA PHE A 54 -3.13 -13.95 4.61
C PHE A 54 -1.78 -14.63 4.38
N PRO A 55 -1.60 -15.86 4.89
CA PRO A 55 -0.31 -16.57 4.89
C PRO A 55 0.23 -16.95 3.50
N GLU A 56 -0.58 -16.85 2.45
CA GLU A 56 -0.11 -16.98 1.06
C GLU A 56 0.73 -15.78 0.59
N SER A 57 0.69 -14.68 1.33
CA SER A 57 1.43 -13.46 1.03
C SER A 57 2.60 -13.26 1.97
N ARG A 58 3.57 -12.47 1.51
CA ARG A 58 4.74 -12.07 2.28
C ARG A 58 4.87 -10.55 2.25
N CYS A 59 5.11 -9.95 3.40
CA CYS A 59 5.40 -8.54 3.55
C CYS A 59 6.91 -8.33 3.59
N TYR A 60 7.39 -7.31 2.89
CA TYR A 60 8.76 -6.83 2.91
C TYR A 60 8.76 -5.36 3.30
N SER A 61 9.41 -5.02 4.41
CA SER A 61 9.49 -3.65 4.91
C SER A 61 10.79 -2.99 4.43
N TYR A 62 10.68 -1.77 3.93
CA TYR A 62 11.78 -0.95 3.44
C TYR A 62 11.79 0.42 4.11
N GLU A 63 12.98 0.98 4.32
CA GLU A 63 13.17 2.33 4.85
C GLU A 63 14.06 3.13 3.89
N PRO A 64 13.54 3.59 2.74
CA PRO A 64 14.36 4.27 1.73
C PRO A 64 14.95 5.59 2.23
N THR A 65 14.37 6.17 3.28
CA THR A 65 14.82 7.40 3.94
C THR A 65 14.43 7.34 5.42
N GLU A 66 15.01 8.19 6.27
CA GLU A 66 14.63 8.29 7.69
C GLU A 66 13.17 8.74 7.95
N TYR A 67 12.49 9.25 6.92
CA TYR A 67 11.11 9.75 7.01
C TYR A 67 10.07 8.79 6.48
N HIS A 68 10.49 7.70 5.83
CA HIS A 68 9.60 6.84 5.07
C HIS A 68 9.82 5.38 5.42
N ARG A 69 8.70 4.68 5.66
CA ARG A 69 8.64 3.21 5.69
C ARG A 69 7.69 2.74 4.60
N ILE A 70 8.08 1.71 3.87
CA ILE A 70 7.29 1.13 2.78
C ILE A 70 7.13 -0.36 3.02
N ASP A 71 5.89 -0.81 3.17
CA ASP A 71 5.58 -2.23 3.31
C ASP A 71 5.06 -2.76 1.97
N VAL A 72 5.80 -3.68 1.36
CA VAL A 72 5.52 -4.27 0.05
C VAL A 72 5.00 -5.69 0.24
N TRP A 73 3.77 -5.94 -0.24
CA TRP A 73 3.11 -7.23 -0.14
C TRP A 73 3.23 -8.00 -1.45
N GLU A 74 3.99 -9.08 -1.42
CA GLU A 74 4.15 -10.03 -2.52
C GLU A 74 3.15 -11.19 -2.39
N TRP A 75 2.47 -11.52 -3.47
CA TRP A 75 1.63 -12.71 -3.63
C TRP A 75 1.76 -13.22 -5.06
N LYS A 76 1.74 -14.54 -5.27
CA LYS A 76 1.98 -15.15 -6.60
C LYS A 76 3.25 -14.63 -7.30
N SER A 77 4.31 -14.36 -6.54
CA SER A 77 5.61 -13.84 -7.03
C SER A 77 5.57 -12.42 -7.63
N THR A 78 4.51 -11.65 -7.37
CA THR A 78 4.42 -10.25 -7.77
C THR A 78 3.90 -9.37 -6.64
N VAL A 79 4.24 -8.09 -6.66
CA VAL A 79 3.77 -7.07 -5.74
C VAL A 79 2.30 -6.80 -6.02
N HIS A 80 1.43 -7.09 -5.05
CA HIS A 80 -0.01 -6.88 -5.16
C HIS A 80 -0.53 -5.76 -4.27
N ALA A 81 0.20 -5.37 -3.24
CA ALA A 81 -0.12 -4.21 -2.42
C ALA A 81 1.16 -3.55 -1.91
N VAL A 82 1.07 -2.23 -1.70
CA VAL A 82 2.14 -1.43 -1.10
C VAL A 82 1.49 -0.47 -0.11
N VAL A 83 2.09 -0.33 1.06
CA VAL A 83 1.67 0.65 2.07
C VAL A 83 2.81 1.62 2.33
N TYR A 84 2.52 2.90 2.14
CA TYR A 84 3.44 3.99 2.30
C TYR A 84 3.18 4.71 3.62
N PHE A 85 4.22 4.85 4.43
CA PHE A 85 4.19 5.60 5.69
C PHE A 85 5.13 6.79 5.58
N SER A 86 4.61 7.99 5.80
CA SER A 86 5.38 9.24 5.84
C SER A 86 5.32 9.85 7.24
N ALA A 87 6.44 9.94 7.95
CA ALA A 87 6.48 10.45 9.31
C ALA A 87 6.11 11.95 9.40
N ILE A 88 6.42 12.72 8.36
CA ILE A 88 6.21 14.17 8.26
C ILE A 88 5.52 14.52 6.92
N GLY A 89 4.70 13.60 6.41
CA GLY A 89 4.02 13.75 5.13
C GLY A 89 2.92 14.83 5.14
N ASP A 90 2.49 15.22 3.95
CA ASP A 90 1.29 16.03 3.73
C ASP A 90 0.19 15.12 3.20
N PRO A 91 -0.90 14.89 3.95
CA PRO A 91 -1.92 13.91 3.56
C PRO A 91 -2.57 14.18 2.20
N GLU A 92 -2.77 15.45 1.82
CA GLU A 92 -3.41 15.79 0.54
C GLU A 92 -2.44 15.60 -0.63
N LEU A 93 -1.19 16.04 -0.47
CA LEU A 93 -0.16 15.87 -1.50
C LEU A 93 0.27 14.40 -1.64
N ASP A 94 0.41 13.67 -0.55
CA ASP A 94 0.78 12.25 -0.56
C ASP A 94 -0.33 11.42 -1.22
N LEU A 95 -1.61 11.69 -0.89
CA LEU A 95 -2.74 11.05 -1.55
C LEU A 95 -2.78 11.36 -3.04
N LYS A 96 -2.55 12.63 -3.43
CA LYS A 96 -2.47 13.02 -4.84
C LYS A 96 -1.33 12.27 -5.55
N THR A 97 -0.16 12.17 -4.91
CA THR A 97 1.01 11.48 -5.44
C THR A 97 0.70 10.01 -5.76
N ILE A 98 0.06 9.30 -4.83
CA ILE A 98 -0.32 7.90 -5.04
C ILE A 98 -1.40 7.79 -6.12
N ARG A 99 -2.41 8.67 -6.14
CA ARG A 99 -3.45 8.65 -7.19
C ARG A 99 -2.87 8.85 -8.57
N ASP A 100 -1.90 9.75 -8.71
CA ASP A 100 -1.24 10.04 -9.98
C ASP A 100 -0.38 8.84 -10.42
N ALA A 101 0.39 8.26 -9.49
CA ALA A 101 1.29 7.15 -9.79
C ALA A 101 0.57 5.84 -10.18
N TYR A 102 -0.52 5.50 -9.47
CA TYR A 102 -1.26 4.24 -9.69
C TYR A 102 -2.50 4.40 -10.57
N GLY A 103 -2.79 5.62 -11.02
CA GLY A 103 -3.91 5.93 -11.89
C GLY A 103 -3.73 5.36 -13.30
N GLU A 104 -2.51 5.24 -13.84
CA GLU A 104 -2.25 4.73 -15.20
C GLU A 104 -3.11 5.40 -16.30
N ASN A 105 -3.35 6.72 -16.18
CA ASN A 105 -4.27 7.50 -17.03
C ASN A 105 -5.76 7.13 -16.90
N GLN A 106 -6.13 6.38 -15.88
CA GLN A 106 -7.50 6.11 -15.49
C GLN A 106 -7.94 7.07 -14.40
N ASP A 107 -9.23 7.40 -14.39
CA ASP A 107 -9.85 8.15 -13.31
C ASP A 107 -10.06 7.28 -12.06
N TRP A 108 -10.37 7.94 -10.94
CA TRP A 108 -10.69 7.31 -9.67
C TRP A 108 -12.15 7.54 -9.29
N ILE A 109 -12.81 6.50 -8.82
CA ILE A 109 -14.11 6.53 -8.18
C ILE A 109 -13.88 6.69 -6.67
N THR A 110 -14.42 7.76 -6.10
CA THR A 110 -14.43 7.97 -4.65
C THR A 110 -15.52 7.09 -4.04
N ILE A 111 -15.13 6.14 -3.18
CA ILE A 111 -16.06 5.33 -2.39
C ILE A 111 -16.35 6.03 -1.06
N ASN A 112 -15.29 6.48 -0.38
CA ASN A 112 -15.38 7.31 0.82
C ASN A 112 -14.26 8.37 0.75
N GLU A 113 -14.64 9.64 0.73
CA GLU A 113 -13.70 10.75 0.57
C GLU A 113 -12.70 10.78 1.72
N GLY A 114 -11.41 10.86 1.37
CA GLY A 114 -10.30 10.81 2.33
C GLY A 114 -9.94 9.40 2.83
N TYR A 115 -10.68 8.35 2.47
CA TYR A 115 -10.49 7.01 3.03
C TYR A 115 -10.35 5.90 1.99
N ASN A 116 -11.16 5.89 0.93
CA ASN A 116 -11.20 4.77 0.00
C ASN A 116 -11.56 5.20 -1.42
N TYR A 117 -10.73 4.79 -2.37
CA TYR A 117 -10.85 5.09 -3.78
C TYR A 117 -10.63 3.82 -4.59
N ARG A 118 -11.33 3.71 -5.71
CA ARG A 118 -11.18 2.60 -6.65
C ARG A 118 -10.93 3.15 -8.03
N ARG A 119 -9.95 2.62 -8.75
CA ARG A 119 -9.70 2.99 -10.14
C ARG A 119 -10.91 2.61 -11.00
N VAL A 120 -11.25 3.39 -12.03
CA VAL A 120 -12.48 3.16 -12.81
C VAL A 120 -12.56 1.78 -13.48
N ASP A 121 -11.41 1.16 -13.76
CA ASP A 121 -11.34 -0.21 -14.30
C ASP A 121 -11.65 -1.29 -13.25
N GLY A 122 -11.74 -0.91 -11.97
CA GLY A 122 -12.04 -1.81 -10.86
C GLY A 122 -10.89 -2.75 -10.49
N ASN A 123 -9.66 -2.49 -10.95
CA ASN A 123 -8.52 -3.38 -10.73
C ASN A 123 -7.62 -2.96 -9.58
N VAL A 124 -7.65 -1.67 -9.20
CA VAL A 124 -6.81 -1.11 -8.14
C VAL A 124 -7.67 -0.38 -7.12
N GLN A 125 -7.37 -0.61 -5.86
CA GLN A 125 -7.95 0.07 -4.72
C GLN A 125 -6.88 0.83 -3.96
N LEU A 126 -7.23 2.03 -3.52
CA LEU A 126 -6.44 2.86 -2.62
C LEU A 126 -7.23 3.02 -1.32
N TRP A 127 -6.56 2.84 -0.19
CA TRP A 127 -7.12 3.10 1.13
C TRP A 127 -6.17 3.95 1.96
N CYS A 128 -6.75 4.84 2.75
CA CYS A 128 -6.05 5.62 3.75
C CYS A 128 -6.52 5.12 5.12
N SER A 129 -5.59 4.72 5.98
CA SER A 129 -5.89 4.67 7.41
C SER A 129 -5.87 6.10 7.97
N ALA A 130 -6.42 6.34 9.16
CA ALA A 130 -6.62 7.68 9.74
C ALA A 130 -5.31 8.40 10.19
N MET A 131 -4.32 8.45 9.29
CA MET A 131 -2.93 8.91 9.36
C MET A 131 -1.89 7.89 9.89
N PRO A 132 -0.68 7.80 9.29
CA PRO A 132 -0.21 8.39 8.02
C PRO A 132 -0.03 7.35 6.90
N ALA A 133 -0.67 6.18 7.00
CA ALA A 133 -0.47 5.10 6.03
C ALA A 133 -1.41 5.22 4.83
N ILE A 134 -0.85 5.29 3.62
CA ILE A 134 -1.59 5.19 2.36
C ILE A 134 -1.26 3.85 1.72
N GLY A 135 -2.27 2.99 1.64
CA GLY A 135 -2.16 1.70 0.97
C GLY A 135 -2.75 1.75 -0.43
N VAL A 136 -2.14 1.01 -1.33
CA VAL A 136 -2.63 0.76 -2.68
C VAL A 136 -2.42 -0.70 -3.03
N GLY A 137 -3.35 -1.29 -3.77
CA GLY A 137 -3.29 -2.71 -4.06
C GLY A 137 -4.29 -3.15 -5.08
N THR A 138 -4.03 -4.33 -5.64
CA THR A 138 -4.90 -4.96 -6.63
C THR A 138 -6.19 -5.46 -5.98
N GLU A 139 -7.31 -5.28 -6.66
CA GLU A 139 -8.62 -5.80 -6.22
C GLU A 139 -8.64 -7.33 -6.15
N GLU A 140 -7.85 -8.03 -6.98
CA GLU A 140 -7.68 -9.47 -6.90
C GLU A 140 -7.12 -9.89 -5.54
N TYR A 141 -6.03 -9.27 -5.10
CA TYR A 141 -5.40 -9.54 -3.81
C TYR A 141 -6.33 -9.20 -2.65
N MET A 142 -7.00 -8.05 -2.70
CA MET A 142 -7.95 -7.66 -1.66
C MET A 142 -9.10 -8.65 -1.51
N ARG A 143 -9.63 -9.15 -2.62
CA ARG A 143 -10.68 -10.17 -2.60
C ARG A 143 -10.17 -11.51 -2.07
N ALA A 144 -8.98 -11.93 -2.48
CA ALA A 144 -8.38 -13.17 -2.00
C ALA A 144 -8.13 -13.13 -0.48
N LYS A 145 -7.56 -12.03 0.02
CA LYS A 145 -7.38 -11.78 1.46
C LYS A 145 -8.72 -11.83 2.21
N ALA A 146 -9.72 -11.08 1.74
CA ALA A 146 -11.03 -11.05 2.38
C ALA A 146 -11.75 -12.42 2.38
N GLN A 147 -11.60 -13.21 1.31
CA GLN A 147 -12.14 -14.57 1.23
C GLN A 147 -11.45 -15.51 2.22
N PHE A 148 -10.13 -15.41 2.34
CA PHE A 148 -9.36 -16.19 3.31
C PHE A 148 -9.84 -15.88 4.73
N GLU A 149 -9.93 -14.60 5.11
CA GLU A 149 -10.40 -14.15 6.42
C GLU A 149 -11.82 -14.65 6.75
N GLN A 150 -12.72 -14.68 5.76
CA GLN A 150 -14.08 -15.19 5.94
C GLN A 150 -14.09 -16.71 6.18
N ALA A 151 -13.28 -17.47 5.42
CA ALA A 151 -13.18 -18.91 5.59
C ALA A 151 -12.65 -19.28 7.00
N THR A 152 -11.61 -18.59 7.48
CA THR A 152 -11.06 -18.85 8.82
C THR A 152 -12.03 -18.50 9.95
N LYS A 153 -12.86 -17.46 9.78
CA LYS A 153 -13.89 -17.12 10.76
C LYS A 153 -14.99 -18.17 10.84
N ASN A 154 -15.37 -18.75 9.71
CA ASN A 154 -16.40 -19.79 9.65
C ASN A 154 -15.92 -21.12 10.27
N ASP A 155 -14.65 -21.50 10.08
CA ASP A 155 -14.08 -22.70 10.70
C ASP A 155 -14.01 -22.62 12.24
N MET A 156 -13.94 -21.41 12.81
CA MET A 156 -13.98 -21.20 14.26
C MET A 156 -15.40 -21.17 14.86
N THR A 157 -16.46 -21.22 14.03
CA THR A 157 -17.85 -21.10 14.48
C THR A 157 -18.69 -22.37 14.36
N GLU A 158 -18.13 -23.53 13.95
CA GLU A 158 -18.84 -24.81 14.10
C GLU A 158 -18.87 -25.25 15.58
N PRO A 159 -20.05 -25.34 16.22
CA PRO A 159 -20.16 -25.87 17.57
C PRO A 159 -20.02 -27.40 17.53
N ASN A 160 -19.13 -27.90 18.37
CA ASN A 160 -18.88 -29.32 18.62
C ASN A 160 -20.00 -29.97 19.47
N ASP A 161 -21.27 -29.72 19.14
CA ASP A 161 -22.44 -30.22 19.87
C ASP A 161 -23.46 -30.84 18.91
N ALA A 162 -23.42 -32.16 18.80
CA ALA A 162 -24.59 -33.04 18.68
C ALA A 162 -24.16 -34.50 18.52
N ARG A 163 -23.78 -35.14 19.64
CA ARG A 163 -24.02 -36.57 19.82
C ARG A 163 -24.67 -36.78 21.18
N GLU A 164 -25.95 -36.44 21.26
CA GLU A 164 -26.83 -37.06 22.24
C GLU A 164 -26.98 -38.54 21.84
N SER A 165 -26.45 -39.43 22.69
CA SER A 165 -26.80 -40.85 22.67
C SER A 165 -28.12 -41.01 23.42
N PRO A 166 -29.18 -41.56 22.80
CA PRO A 166 -30.39 -41.93 23.53
C PRO A 166 -30.18 -43.31 24.18
N ASP A 167 -30.23 -43.36 25.51
CA ASP A 167 -30.56 -44.56 26.30
C ASP A 167 -31.94 -44.40 26.94
#